data_AF-A0A965J7P4-F1
#
_entry.id   AF-A0A965J7P4-F1
#
_cell.length_a   1.000
_cell.length_b   1.000
_cell.length_c   1.000
_cell.angle_alpha   90.00
_cell.angle_beta   90.00
_cell.angle_gamma   90.00
#
_symmetry.space_group_name_H-M   'P 1'
#
loop_
_entity.id
_entity.type
_entity.pdbx_description
1 polymer ?
#
loop_
_entity_poly.entity_id
_entity_poly.type
_entity_poly.pdbx_seq_one_letter_code
_entity_poly.pdbx_strand_id
1 'polypeptide(L)'
;MKLGFIVEGGLVKKIQLLKGKILEIRIGKSDDNDIIIKNNVISKYHAQLIYDQEGDLYIIDLSSTNGTFVNGQKIVSSTPIKINKTDKITLSKGEGVMIVFNPDDYSSRKSEIKDFGNVDTGSSSTIIEKLKKKKQIIVGRNPNCDVLINNPSVSRQHAVIERVSQSEYSIKDLGSLNGTFVNGRRISGATKVTNKDVILIGRFRISLSEAPRDLSREAAIKAERIIKKYSNGYIGLHETTIEIPSKALLAVMGPSGCGKSTLLKALNGDSPASSGRVTICGLELNENYDYIKTHIGYVPQDVFIENST
;
A
#
# COMPACT_ATOMS: atom_id res chain seq x y z
N MET A 1 -25.19 -17.24 3.32
CA MET A 1 -23.80 -17.07 2.82
C MET A 1 -23.37 -15.61 3.02
N LYS A 2 -22.12 -15.34 3.39
CA LYS A 2 -21.63 -13.96 3.56
C LYS A 2 -20.66 -13.63 2.43
N LEU A 3 -20.79 -12.44 1.84
CA LEU A 3 -19.84 -11.89 0.87
C LEU A 3 -19.22 -10.63 1.43
N GLY A 4 -17.94 -10.43 1.14
CA GLY A 4 -17.22 -9.19 1.40
C GLY A 4 -16.63 -8.63 0.13
N PHE A 5 -16.51 -7.31 0.11
CA PHE A 5 -15.86 -6.56 -0.95
C PHE A 5 -14.57 -6.01 -0.37
N ILE A 6 -13.45 -6.40 -0.97
CA ILE A 6 -12.10 -6.02 -0.55
C ILE A 6 -11.55 -5.02 -1.57
N VAL A 7 -11.02 -3.90 -1.09
CA VAL A 7 -10.33 -2.90 -1.91
C VAL A 7 -8.97 -2.65 -1.28
N GLU A 8 -7.90 -2.84 -2.05
CA GLU A 8 -6.52 -2.66 -1.56
C GLU A 8 -6.23 -3.46 -0.27
N GLY A 9 -6.79 -4.66 -0.16
CA GLY A 9 -6.63 -5.55 1.01
C GLY A 9 -7.50 -5.20 2.22
N GLY A 10 -8.28 -4.13 2.19
CA GLY A 10 -9.24 -3.76 3.24
C GLY A 10 -10.67 -4.16 2.91
N LEU A 11 -11.39 -4.73 3.89
CA LEU A 11 -12.83 -5.00 3.77
C LEU A 11 -13.60 -3.67 3.80
N VAL A 12 -14.23 -3.31 2.67
CA VAL A 12 -14.99 -2.05 2.54
C VAL A 12 -16.49 -2.24 2.74
N LYS A 13 -17.02 -3.42 2.41
CA LYS A 13 -18.44 -3.73 2.55
C LYS A 13 -18.63 -5.22 2.77
N LYS A 14 -19.66 -5.58 3.54
CA LYS A 14 -20.09 -6.95 3.77
C LYS A 14 -21.59 -7.05 3.56
N ILE A 15 -22.02 -8.16 2.98
CA ILE A 15 -23.42 -8.50 2.80
C ILE A 15 -23.68 -9.94 3.23
N GLN A 16 -24.91 -10.20 3.67
CA GLN A 16 -25.39 -11.53 4.03
C GLN A 16 -26.48 -11.92 3.04
N LEU A 17 -26.24 -13.01 2.33
CA LEU A 17 -27.20 -13.69 1.47
C LEU A 17 -27.94 -14.75 2.31
N LEU A 18 -29.27 -14.73 2.24
CA LEU A 18 -30.15 -15.62 3.01
C LEU A 18 -30.82 -16.61 2.05
N LYS A 19 -30.76 -17.91 2.35
CA LYS A 19 -31.38 -18.96 1.51
C LYS A 19 -32.89 -18.71 1.37
N GLY A 20 -33.42 -18.91 0.17
CA GLY A 20 -34.83 -18.65 -0.16
C GLY A 20 -35.17 -17.19 -0.49
N LYS A 21 -34.17 -16.29 -0.56
CA LYS A 21 -34.34 -14.93 -1.09
C LYS A 21 -33.63 -14.80 -2.42
N ILE A 22 -34.31 -14.20 -3.40
CA ILE A 22 -33.67 -13.74 -4.63
C ILE A 22 -33.08 -12.36 -4.36
N LEU A 23 -31.82 -12.14 -4.74
CA LEU A 23 -31.15 -10.86 -4.61
C LEU A 23 -30.37 -10.54 -5.88
N GLU A 24 -30.59 -9.35 -6.42
CA GLU A 24 -29.78 -8.75 -7.46
C GLU A 24 -29.00 -7.58 -6.87
N ILE A 25 -27.70 -7.57 -7.06
CA ILE A 25 -26.81 -6.58 -6.45
C ILE A 25 -25.91 -6.02 -7.54
N ARG A 26 -26.07 -4.73 -7.84
CA ARG A 26 -25.22 -4.01 -8.79
C ARG A 26 -24.00 -3.44 -8.08
N ILE A 27 -22.85 -3.57 -8.73
CA ILE A 27 -21.56 -3.12 -8.24
C ILE A 27 -20.98 -2.11 -9.22
N GLY A 28 -20.53 -0.97 -8.71
CA GLY A 28 -19.93 0.06 -9.56
C GLY A 28 -19.42 1.27 -8.79
N LYS A 29 -18.86 2.24 -9.53
CA LYS A 29 -18.30 3.49 -8.99
C LYS A 29 -19.37 4.59 -8.80
N SER A 30 -20.47 4.53 -9.57
CA SER A 30 -21.58 5.48 -9.45
C SER A 30 -22.37 5.25 -8.15
N ASP A 31 -22.99 6.31 -7.64
CA ASP A 31 -23.67 6.29 -6.34
C ASP A 31 -25.06 5.63 -6.37
N ASP A 32 -25.55 5.24 -7.55
CA ASP A 32 -26.80 4.53 -7.79
C ASP A 32 -26.64 2.99 -7.84
N ASN A 33 -25.48 2.47 -7.42
CA ASN A 33 -25.23 1.03 -7.26
C ASN A 33 -25.52 0.57 -5.83
N ASP A 34 -25.93 -0.68 -5.66
CA ASP A 34 -26.11 -1.30 -4.34
C ASP A 34 -24.78 -1.41 -3.57
N ILE A 35 -23.70 -1.67 -4.30
CA ILE A 35 -22.34 -1.73 -3.77
C ILE A 35 -21.48 -0.69 -4.51
N ILE A 36 -21.21 0.41 -3.81
CA ILE A 36 -20.43 1.53 -4.32
C ILE A 36 -18.95 1.34 -3.99
N ILE A 37 -18.10 1.24 -5.01
CA ILE A 37 -16.64 1.13 -4.86
C ILE A 37 -15.99 2.31 -5.59
N LYS A 38 -15.57 3.33 -4.82
CA LYS A 38 -14.87 4.52 -5.33
C LYS A 38 -13.41 4.21 -5.64
N ASN A 39 -13.16 3.44 -6.69
CA ASN A 39 -11.82 3.10 -7.17
C ASN A 39 -11.71 3.38 -8.68
N ASN A 40 -10.54 3.83 -9.15
CA ASN A 40 -10.31 4.17 -10.56
C ASN A 40 -10.30 2.95 -11.50
N VAL A 41 -10.14 1.73 -10.96
CA VAL A 41 -10.25 0.51 -11.78
C VAL A 41 -11.69 0.03 -11.96
N ILE A 42 -12.66 0.63 -11.27
CA ILE A 42 -14.06 0.23 -11.29
C ILE A 42 -14.87 1.15 -12.20
N SER A 43 -15.69 0.54 -13.06
CA SER A 43 -16.57 1.24 -13.99
C SER A 43 -17.80 1.78 -13.26
N LYS A 44 -18.50 2.75 -13.85
CA LYS A 44 -19.75 3.31 -13.29
C LYS A 44 -20.75 2.21 -12.91
N TYR A 45 -20.93 1.26 -13.82
CA TYR A 45 -21.61 -0.01 -13.63
C TYR A 45 -20.62 -1.08 -14.07
N HIS A 46 -20.15 -1.93 -13.15
CA HIS A 46 -19.02 -2.82 -13.43
C HIS A 46 -19.45 -4.28 -13.48
N ALA A 47 -20.15 -4.75 -12.44
CA ALA A 47 -20.63 -6.12 -12.37
C ALA A 47 -21.98 -6.19 -11.65
N GLN A 48 -22.68 -7.30 -11.84
CA GLN A 48 -23.89 -7.63 -11.11
C GLN A 48 -23.74 -9.02 -10.49
N LEU A 49 -24.20 -9.17 -9.24
CA LEU A 49 -24.38 -10.46 -8.60
C LEU A 49 -25.85 -10.82 -8.60
N ILE A 50 -26.15 -12.08 -8.91
CA ILE A 50 -27.49 -12.64 -8.83
C ILE A 50 -27.43 -13.85 -7.90
N TYR A 51 -28.16 -13.79 -6.79
CA TYR A 51 -28.34 -14.91 -5.87
C TYR A 51 -29.78 -15.41 -6.04
N ASP A 52 -29.93 -16.66 -6.45
CA ASP A 52 -31.23 -17.22 -6.76
C ASP A 52 -31.89 -17.93 -5.56
N GLN A 53 -33.11 -18.43 -5.80
CA GLN A 53 -33.91 -19.13 -4.81
C GLN A 53 -33.34 -20.49 -4.39
N GLU A 54 -32.57 -21.14 -5.27
CA GLU A 54 -31.91 -22.43 -5.01
C GLU A 54 -30.66 -22.26 -4.14
N GLY A 55 -30.14 -21.03 -4.09
CA GLY A 55 -28.97 -20.63 -3.35
C GLY A 55 -27.71 -20.61 -4.19
N ASP A 56 -27.84 -20.64 -5.51
CA ASP A 56 -26.75 -20.43 -6.43
C ASP A 56 -26.46 -18.95 -6.59
N LEU A 57 -25.18 -18.64 -6.82
CA LEU A 57 -24.69 -17.28 -7.00
C LEU A 57 -24.05 -17.15 -8.37
N TYR A 58 -24.42 -16.11 -9.09
CA TYR A 58 -23.89 -15.78 -10.41
C TYR A 58 -23.26 -14.40 -10.39
N ILE A 59 -22.22 -14.22 -11.21
CA ILE A 59 -21.66 -12.91 -11.52
C ILE A 59 -21.78 -12.63 -13.01
N ILE A 60 -22.12 -11.38 -13.32
CA ILE A 60 -22.22 -10.86 -14.69
C ILE A 60 -21.32 -9.63 -14.78
N ASP A 61 -20.43 -9.59 -15.77
CA ASP A 61 -19.71 -8.37 -16.11
C ASP A 61 -20.60 -7.44 -16.94
N LEU A 62 -20.78 -6.19 -16.52
CA LEU A 62 -21.65 -5.21 -17.18
C LEU A 62 -20.89 -4.41 -18.26
N SER A 63 -20.13 -5.11 -19.10
CA SER A 63 -19.26 -4.53 -20.12
C SER A 63 -18.25 -3.55 -19.53
N SER A 64 -17.61 -3.96 -18.43
CA SER A 64 -16.71 -3.10 -17.69
C SER A 64 -15.40 -2.84 -18.45
N THR A 65 -14.79 -1.68 -18.20
CA THR A 65 -13.55 -1.25 -18.87
C THR A 65 -12.39 -2.19 -18.54
N ASN A 66 -12.25 -2.56 -17.26
CA ASN A 66 -11.12 -3.38 -16.80
C ASN A 66 -11.45 -4.87 -16.73
N GLY A 67 -12.71 -5.26 -16.94
CA GLY A 67 -13.17 -6.63 -16.90
C GLY A 67 -13.38 -7.18 -15.50
N THR A 68 -14.31 -8.13 -15.42
CA THR A 68 -14.48 -9.05 -14.30
C THR A 68 -13.77 -10.37 -14.59
N PHE A 69 -13.19 -10.97 -13.56
CA PHE A 69 -12.44 -12.22 -13.68
C PHE A 69 -12.90 -13.21 -12.62
N VAL A 70 -12.98 -14.48 -13.02
CA VAL A 70 -13.22 -15.62 -12.13
C VAL A 70 -12.03 -16.56 -12.29
N ASN A 71 -11.37 -16.89 -11.19
CA ASN A 71 -10.16 -17.73 -11.14
C ASN A 71 -9.05 -17.24 -12.08
N GLY A 72 -8.93 -15.91 -12.21
CA GLY A 72 -7.92 -15.26 -13.07
C GLY A 72 -8.26 -15.24 -14.55
N GLN A 73 -9.33 -15.89 -14.98
CA GLN A 73 -9.83 -15.84 -16.35
C GLN A 73 -10.87 -14.73 -16.49
N LYS A 74 -10.73 -13.89 -17.52
CA LYS A 74 -11.69 -12.83 -17.81
C LYS A 74 -13.00 -13.47 -18.25
N ILE A 75 -14.11 -13.13 -17.61
CA ILE A 75 -15.42 -13.63 -18.03
C ILE A 75 -15.93 -12.84 -19.23
N VAL A 76 -16.78 -13.47 -20.03
CA VAL A 76 -17.46 -12.80 -21.15
C VAL A 76 -18.51 -11.83 -20.58
N SER A 77 -18.53 -10.59 -21.08
CA SER A 77 -19.51 -9.60 -20.66
C SER A 77 -20.93 -10.05 -20.92
N SER A 78 -21.86 -9.63 -20.05
CA SER A 78 -23.30 -9.92 -20.14
C SER A 78 -23.66 -11.42 -20.05
N THR A 79 -22.68 -12.29 -19.77
CA THR A 79 -22.90 -13.73 -19.61
C THR A 79 -22.86 -14.07 -18.12
N PRO A 80 -23.92 -14.64 -17.53
CA PRO A 80 -23.89 -15.10 -16.14
C PRO A 80 -22.92 -16.27 -15.96
N ILE A 81 -21.98 -16.10 -15.05
CA ILE A 81 -21.07 -17.17 -14.62
C ILE A 81 -21.43 -17.57 -13.20
N LYS A 82 -21.78 -18.84 -13.01
CA LYS A 82 -21.98 -19.40 -11.67
C LYS A 82 -20.67 -19.38 -10.90
N ILE A 83 -20.71 -18.85 -9.68
CA ILE A 83 -19.56 -18.73 -8.78
C ILE A 83 -19.81 -19.45 -7.45
N ASN A 84 -18.79 -20.15 -7.01
CA ASN A 84 -18.81 -20.98 -5.82
C ASN A 84 -17.86 -20.41 -4.76
N LYS A 85 -17.99 -20.90 -3.51
CA LYS A 85 -17.24 -20.38 -2.35
C LYS A 85 -15.72 -20.45 -2.48
N THR A 86 -15.22 -21.29 -3.38
CA THR A 86 -13.79 -21.49 -3.65
C THR A 86 -13.26 -20.58 -4.75
N ASP A 87 -14.13 -19.90 -5.49
CA ASP A 87 -13.72 -19.10 -6.64
C ASP A 87 -13.11 -17.77 -6.19
N LYS A 88 -12.09 -17.34 -6.94
CA LYS A 88 -11.47 -16.03 -6.78
C LYS A 88 -12.08 -15.05 -7.78
N ILE A 89 -12.79 -14.04 -7.28
CA ILE A 89 -13.45 -13.03 -8.12
C ILE A 89 -12.74 -11.69 -8.01
N THR A 90 -12.33 -11.12 -9.14
CA THR A 90 -11.70 -9.78 -9.20
C THR A 90 -12.39 -8.88 -10.22
N LEU A 91 -12.49 -7.59 -9.93
CA LEU A 91 -13.13 -6.57 -10.76
C LEU A 91 -12.12 -5.73 -11.57
N SER A 92 -10.95 -6.31 -11.81
CA SER A 92 -9.90 -5.80 -12.68
C SER A 92 -8.79 -6.86 -12.80
N LYS A 93 -7.91 -6.71 -13.80
CA LYS A 93 -6.72 -7.54 -13.96
C LYS A 93 -5.73 -7.25 -12.80
N GLY A 94 -5.74 -8.10 -11.77
CA GLY A 94 -4.93 -7.96 -10.55
C GLY A 94 -5.75 -8.18 -9.27
N GLU A 95 -5.17 -7.91 -8.10
CA GLU A 95 -5.80 -8.15 -6.79
C GLU A 95 -6.38 -6.87 -6.14
N GLY A 96 -6.55 -5.79 -6.90
CA GLY A 96 -6.91 -4.48 -6.36
C GLY A 96 -8.34 -4.38 -5.79
N VAL A 97 -9.31 -5.07 -6.41
CA VAL A 97 -10.71 -5.13 -5.96
C VAL A 97 -11.21 -6.57 -6.09
N MET A 98 -11.62 -7.16 -4.97
CA MET A 98 -12.02 -8.57 -4.90
C MET A 98 -13.37 -8.75 -4.23
N ILE A 99 -14.08 -9.81 -4.61
CA ILE A 99 -15.26 -10.30 -3.91
C ILE A 99 -14.87 -11.61 -3.24
N VAL A 100 -15.07 -11.70 -1.93
CA VAL A 100 -14.66 -12.85 -1.11
C VAL A 100 -15.84 -13.45 -0.37
N PHE A 101 -15.84 -14.78 -0.26
CA PHE A 101 -16.77 -15.49 0.60
C PHE A 101 -16.25 -15.48 2.05
N ASN A 102 -17.16 -15.57 3.02
CA ASN A 102 -16.85 -15.58 4.45
C ASN A 102 -15.92 -14.44 4.89
N PRO A 103 -16.30 -13.16 4.66
CA PRO A 103 -15.49 -12.01 5.05
C PRO A 103 -15.26 -11.85 6.55
N ASP A 104 -15.88 -12.68 7.39
CA ASP A 104 -15.57 -12.70 8.82
C ASP A 104 -14.14 -13.18 9.10
N ASP A 105 -13.57 -14.01 8.20
CA ASP A 105 -12.16 -14.39 8.21
C ASP A 105 -11.23 -13.21 7.88
N TYR A 106 -11.80 -12.14 7.29
CA TYR A 106 -11.14 -10.87 7.02
C TYR A 106 -11.37 -9.85 8.14
N SER A 107 -12.48 -9.90 8.89
CA SER A 107 -12.77 -8.98 10.01
C SER A 107 -12.24 -9.44 11.37
N SER A 108 -12.06 -10.75 11.58
CA SER A 108 -11.51 -11.34 12.82
C SER A 108 -9.98 -11.23 12.94
N ARG A 109 -9.29 -10.82 11.88
CA ARG A 109 -7.84 -10.48 11.90
C ARG A 109 -7.56 -9.10 12.51
N LYS A 110 -8.36 -8.67 13.48
CA LYS A 110 -8.19 -7.38 14.17
C LYS A 110 -7.38 -7.46 15.48
N SER A 111 -6.96 -8.65 15.95
CA SER A 111 -5.95 -8.74 17.03
C SER A 111 -5.06 -9.99 17.07
N GLU A 112 -5.09 -10.85 16.05
CA GLU A 112 -4.08 -11.89 15.82
C GLU A 112 -3.76 -11.92 14.32
N ILE A 113 -2.92 -11.00 13.86
CA ILE A 113 -2.53 -10.94 12.46
C ILE A 113 -1.39 -11.94 12.27
N LYS A 114 -1.73 -13.16 11.84
CA LYS A 114 -0.79 -13.98 11.07
C LYS A 114 -0.47 -13.25 9.77
N ASP A 115 0.82 -13.01 9.59
CA ASP A 115 1.50 -12.59 8.38
C ASP A 115 0.83 -13.10 7.10
N PHE A 116 0.16 -12.22 6.36
CA PHE A 116 -0.24 -12.48 4.98
C PHE A 116 -0.23 -11.17 4.19
N GLY A 117 0.98 -10.65 3.97
CA GLY A 117 1.37 -10.26 2.62
C GLY A 117 2.06 -11.46 2.00
N ASN A 118 1.32 -12.32 1.30
CA ASN A 118 1.93 -13.32 0.41
C ASN A 118 1.83 -12.75 -1.00
N VAL A 119 2.89 -12.52 -1.79
CA VAL A 119 4.10 -13.34 -1.97
C VAL A 119 3.77 -14.81 -1.79
N ASP A 120 3.10 -15.35 -2.80
CA ASP A 120 2.98 -16.76 -3.15
C ASP A 120 3.48 -17.76 -2.08
N THR A 121 2.54 -18.35 -1.33
CA THR A 121 2.79 -19.47 -0.41
C THR A 121 2.97 -20.78 -1.17
N GLY A 122 4.02 -20.82 -1.98
CA GLY A 122 4.83 -22.01 -2.21
C GLY A 122 6.13 -21.85 -1.43
N SER A 123 6.13 -22.28 -0.16
CA SER A 123 7.23 -22.14 0.81
C SER A 123 7.62 -20.68 1.13
N SER A 124 7.31 -20.20 2.35
CA SER A 124 7.75 -18.90 2.90
C SER A 124 9.28 -18.82 3.02
N SER A 125 9.93 -18.73 1.88
CA SER A 125 11.37 -18.65 1.75
C SER A 125 11.77 -17.19 1.72
N THR A 126 12.59 -16.81 2.70
CA THR A 126 13.20 -15.48 2.79
C THR A 126 13.98 -15.16 1.50
N ILE A 127 14.31 -13.89 1.27
CA ILE A 127 15.16 -13.49 0.14
C ILE A 127 16.48 -14.28 0.16
N ILE A 128 17.07 -14.50 1.34
CA ILE A 128 18.25 -15.34 1.51
C ILE A 128 18.00 -16.77 1.02
N GLU A 129 16.89 -17.39 1.37
CA GLU A 129 16.58 -18.75 0.92
C GLU A 129 16.39 -18.84 -0.59
N LYS A 130 15.77 -17.83 -1.21
CA LYS A 130 15.68 -17.73 -2.67
C LYS A 130 17.08 -17.57 -3.29
N LEU A 131 17.94 -16.75 -2.69
CA LEU A 131 19.33 -16.52 -3.12
C LEU A 131 20.27 -17.70 -2.85
N LYS A 132 19.91 -18.63 -1.96
CA LYS A 132 20.61 -19.92 -1.84
C LYS A 132 20.40 -20.78 -3.08
N LYS A 133 19.20 -20.73 -3.68
CA LYS A 133 18.78 -21.51 -4.85
C LYS A 133 19.08 -20.83 -6.19
N LYS A 134 19.05 -19.50 -6.25
CA LYS A 134 19.34 -18.69 -7.45
C LYS A 134 20.43 -17.68 -7.17
N LYS A 135 21.37 -17.48 -8.11
CA LYS A 135 22.41 -16.44 -7.97
C LYS A 135 21.80 -15.03 -7.93
N GLN A 136 20.68 -14.84 -8.63
CA GLN A 136 20.02 -13.56 -8.79
C GLN A 136 18.51 -13.73 -8.62
N ILE A 137 17.87 -12.77 -7.97
CA ILE A 137 16.41 -12.69 -7.85
C ILE A 137 15.92 -11.29 -8.21
N ILE A 138 14.73 -11.21 -8.80
CA ILE A 138 14.10 -9.95 -9.19
C ILE A 138 12.97 -9.62 -8.22
N VAL A 139 12.97 -8.38 -7.72
CA VAL A 139 11.88 -7.78 -6.95
C VAL A 139 11.05 -6.89 -7.88
N GLY A 140 9.73 -7.05 -7.87
CA GLY A 140 8.85 -6.22 -8.71
C GLY A 140 7.38 -6.57 -8.59
N ARG A 141 6.53 -5.77 -9.25
CA ARG A 141 5.07 -6.02 -9.26
C ARG A 141 4.60 -7.02 -10.31
N ASN A 142 5.47 -7.44 -11.23
CA ASN A 142 5.10 -8.45 -12.22
C ASN A 142 5.02 -9.84 -11.56
N PRO A 143 4.02 -10.68 -11.90
CA PRO A 143 3.91 -12.04 -11.36
C PRO A 143 5.12 -12.93 -11.61
N ASN A 144 5.92 -12.63 -12.64
CA ASN A 144 7.13 -13.40 -12.98
C ASN A 144 8.36 -13.01 -12.15
N CYS A 145 8.24 -12.07 -11.20
CA CYS A 145 9.31 -11.71 -10.29
C CYS A 145 9.45 -12.73 -9.14
N ASP A 146 10.68 -13.00 -8.71
CA ASP A 146 10.95 -13.93 -7.60
C ASP A 146 10.42 -13.43 -6.24
N VAL A 147 10.37 -12.10 -6.08
CA VAL A 147 9.74 -11.39 -4.97
C VAL A 147 8.67 -10.47 -5.54
N LEU A 148 7.43 -10.95 -5.50
CA LEU A 148 6.26 -10.24 -6.01
C LEU A 148 5.74 -9.21 -5.00
N ILE A 149 5.84 -7.93 -5.33
CA ILE A 149 5.22 -6.85 -4.56
C ILE A 149 4.18 -6.17 -5.46
N ASN A 150 2.94 -6.67 -5.42
CA ASN A 150 1.85 -6.23 -6.29
C ASN A 150 1.28 -4.86 -5.87
N ASN A 151 2.02 -3.79 -6.13
CA ASN A 151 1.60 -2.44 -5.79
C ASN A 151 2.01 -1.43 -6.89
N PRO A 152 1.17 -0.41 -7.20
CA PRO A 152 1.49 0.62 -8.19
C PRO A 152 2.77 1.42 -7.90
N SER A 153 3.16 1.55 -6.63
CA SER A 153 4.42 2.20 -6.24
C SER A 153 5.67 1.39 -6.58
N VAL A 154 5.51 0.14 -7.03
CA VAL A 154 6.61 -0.75 -7.40
C VAL A 154 6.62 -0.96 -8.92
N SER A 155 7.78 -0.79 -9.54
CA SER A 155 7.96 -1.05 -10.97
C SER A 155 7.80 -2.54 -11.31
N ARG A 156 7.45 -2.84 -12.56
CA ARG A 156 7.22 -4.21 -13.05
C ARG A 156 8.38 -5.14 -12.70
N GLN A 157 9.59 -4.69 -13.00
CA GLN A 157 10.85 -5.20 -12.47
C GLN A 157 11.51 -3.98 -11.82
N HIS A 158 11.64 -3.97 -10.50
CA HIS A 158 12.03 -2.77 -9.75
C HIS A 158 13.51 -2.78 -9.41
N ALA A 159 13.94 -3.87 -8.79
CA ALA A 159 15.31 -4.05 -8.37
C ALA A 159 15.70 -5.52 -8.54
N VAL A 160 17.01 -5.73 -8.63
CA VAL A 160 17.60 -7.05 -8.67
C VAL A 160 18.53 -7.22 -7.49
N ILE A 161 18.43 -8.36 -6.82
CA ILE A 161 19.32 -8.73 -5.72
C ILE A 161 20.18 -9.89 -6.21
N GLU A 162 21.49 -9.76 -6.11
CA GLU A 162 22.48 -10.75 -6.54
C GLU A 162 23.31 -11.23 -5.35
N ARG A 163 23.52 -12.55 -5.29
CA ARG A 163 24.50 -13.17 -4.40
C ARG A 163 25.89 -13.08 -5.04
N VAL A 164 26.75 -12.25 -4.47
CA VAL A 164 28.13 -12.01 -4.93
C VAL A 164 29.06 -13.14 -4.45
N SER A 165 28.91 -13.57 -3.20
CA SER A 165 29.65 -14.69 -2.60
C SER A 165 28.77 -15.45 -1.58
N GLN A 166 29.32 -16.38 -0.79
CA GLN A 166 28.51 -17.19 0.15
C GLN A 166 27.75 -16.34 1.20
N SER A 167 28.26 -15.17 1.56
CA SER A 167 27.68 -14.28 2.58
C SER A 167 27.49 -12.83 2.11
N GLU A 168 27.86 -12.51 0.86
CA GLU A 168 27.76 -11.16 0.32
C GLU A 168 26.67 -11.05 -0.73
N TYR A 169 25.86 -10.01 -0.59
CA TYR A 169 24.76 -9.71 -1.49
C TYR A 169 24.90 -8.28 -1.99
N SER A 170 24.36 -8.02 -3.17
CA SER A 170 24.23 -6.67 -3.71
C SER A 170 22.83 -6.46 -4.25
N ILE A 171 22.36 -5.22 -4.23
CA ILE A 171 21.11 -4.79 -4.84
C ILE A 171 21.42 -3.72 -5.90
N LYS A 172 20.70 -3.78 -7.01
CA LYS A 172 20.75 -2.78 -8.07
C LYS A 172 19.33 -2.41 -8.49
N ASP A 173 19.06 -1.12 -8.60
CA ASP A 173 17.82 -0.59 -9.17
C ASP A 173 17.78 -0.83 -10.69
N LEU A 174 16.63 -1.22 -11.24
CA LEU A 174 16.45 -1.54 -12.66
C LEU A 174 15.83 -0.38 -13.47
N GLY A 175 16.05 0.87 -13.05
CA GLY A 175 15.43 2.04 -13.66
C GLY A 175 14.00 2.23 -13.20
N SER A 176 13.75 1.98 -11.92
CA SER A 176 12.42 2.07 -11.35
C SER A 176 11.94 3.52 -11.25
N LEU A 177 10.62 3.73 -11.39
CA LEU A 177 10.02 5.07 -11.32
C LEU A 177 10.28 5.78 -9.98
N ASN A 178 10.14 5.05 -8.87
CA ASN A 178 10.24 5.62 -7.52
C ASN A 178 11.63 5.44 -6.89
N GLY A 179 12.53 4.70 -7.53
CA GLY A 179 13.86 4.38 -7.02
C GLY A 179 13.87 3.31 -5.93
N THR A 180 15.07 2.75 -5.72
CA THR A 180 15.42 1.86 -4.63
C THR A 180 16.28 2.59 -3.60
N PHE A 181 16.05 2.32 -2.32
CA PHE A 181 16.81 2.94 -1.22
C PHE A 181 17.36 1.86 -0.30
N VAL A 182 18.54 2.11 0.27
CA VAL A 182 19.19 1.27 1.26
C VAL A 182 19.55 2.14 2.45
N ASN A 183 19.06 1.79 3.64
CA ASN A 183 19.24 2.54 4.90
C ASN A 183 18.93 4.04 4.72
N GLY A 184 17.76 4.33 4.13
CA GLY A 184 17.27 5.70 3.91
C GLY A 184 17.84 6.41 2.70
N ARG A 185 18.92 5.91 2.09
CA ARG A 185 19.64 6.57 0.98
C ARG A 185 19.30 5.96 -0.37
N ARG A 186 19.06 6.79 -1.39
CA ARG A 186 18.81 6.32 -2.75
C ARG A 186 20.08 5.71 -3.35
N ILE A 187 19.96 4.54 -3.98
CA ILE A 187 21.09 3.92 -4.68
C ILE A 187 21.14 4.38 -6.14
N SER A 188 22.35 4.53 -6.68
CA SER A 188 22.61 4.89 -8.09
C SER A 188 23.27 3.78 -8.90
N GLY A 189 23.67 2.68 -8.25
CA GLY A 189 24.35 1.54 -8.86
C GLY A 189 24.17 0.28 -8.02
N ALA A 190 25.03 -0.73 -8.28
CA ALA A 190 25.07 -1.92 -7.44
C ALA A 190 25.61 -1.55 -6.05
N THR A 191 24.82 -1.81 -5.03
CA THR A 191 25.12 -1.49 -3.62
C THR A 191 25.17 -2.77 -2.81
N LYS A 192 26.25 -2.98 -2.05
CA LYS A 192 26.36 -4.12 -1.13
C LYS A 192 25.32 -4.02 -0.01
N VAL A 193 24.66 -5.14 0.30
CA VAL A 193 23.64 -5.26 1.34
C VAL A 193 23.86 -6.51 2.18
N THR A 194 23.45 -6.42 3.44
CA THR A 194 23.51 -7.45 4.46
C THR A 194 22.11 -7.73 5.02
N ASN A 195 21.99 -8.73 5.88
CA ASN A 195 20.73 -9.05 6.56
C ASN A 195 20.26 -7.96 7.54
N LYS A 196 21.13 -7.02 7.94
CA LYS A 196 20.80 -5.92 8.84
C LYS A 196 20.30 -4.68 8.10
N ASP A 197 20.52 -4.62 6.78
CA ASP A 197 20.18 -3.45 5.99
C ASP A 197 18.69 -3.40 5.68
N VAL A 198 18.16 -2.19 5.67
CA VAL A 198 16.77 -1.89 5.32
C VAL A 198 16.72 -1.43 3.87
N ILE A 199 16.01 -2.18 3.04
CA ILE A 199 15.78 -1.84 1.64
C ILE A 199 14.37 -1.27 1.51
N LEU A 200 14.22 -0.09 0.90
CA LEU A 200 12.92 0.53 0.65
C LEU A 200 12.64 0.57 -0.85
N ILE A 201 11.47 0.06 -1.23
CA ILE A 201 10.97 -0.01 -2.61
C ILE A 201 9.49 0.38 -2.60
N GLY A 202 9.13 1.49 -3.24
CA GLY A 202 7.77 2.04 -3.11
C GLY A 202 7.43 2.28 -1.64
N ARG A 203 6.26 1.81 -1.16
CA ARG A 203 5.89 1.83 0.27
C ARG A 203 6.26 0.55 1.04
N PHE A 204 7.24 -0.22 0.58
CA PHE A 204 7.60 -1.49 1.19
C PHE A 204 8.99 -1.44 1.79
N ARG A 205 9.10 -1.97 3.01
CA ARG A 205 10.36 -2.30 3.67
C ARG A 205 10.70 -3.75 3.41
N ILE A 206 11.90 -3.99 2.93
CA ILE A 206 12.43 -5.32 2.60
C ILE A 206 13.72 -5.50 3.39
N SER A 207 13.92 -6.71 3.91
CA SER A 207 15.23 -7.16 4.42
C SER A 207 15.55 -8.52 3.81
N LEU A 208 16.82 -8.93 3.85
CA LEU A 208 17.20 -10.21 3.24
C LEU A 208 16.66 -11.42 4.04
N SER A 209 16.44 -11.24 5.34
CA SER A 209 16.06 -12.30 6.29
C SER A 209 14.59 -12.31 6.69
N GLU A 210 13.81 -11.29 6.33
CA GLU A 210 12.40 -11.17 6.70
C GLU A 210 11.52 -11.00 5.46
N ALA A 211 10.23 -11.23 5.62
CA ALA A 211 9.25 -10.95 4.57
C ALA A 211 9.14 -9.43 4.34
N PRO A 212 8.85 -8.99 3.09
CA PRO A 212 8.53 -7.60 2.83
C PRO A 212 7.36 -7.10 3.71
N ARG A 213 7.54 -5.93 4.33
CA ARG A 213 6.53 -5.25 5.14
C ARG A 213 5.96 -4.07 4.37
N ASP A 214 4.64 -4.01 4.28
CA ASP A 214 3.91 -2.86 3.72
C ASP A 214 3.81 -1.74 4.76
N LEU A 215 4.41 -0.58 4.46
CA LEU A 215 4.41 0.59 5.33
C LEU A 215 3.14 1.44 5.18
N SER A 216 2.25 1.13 4.23
CA SER A 216 1.01 1.90 4.02
C SER A 216 0.02 1.83 5.19
N ARG A 217 0.21 0.85 6.07
CA ARG A 217 -0.60 0.61 7.27
C ARG A 217 -0.08 1.35 8.51
N GLU A 218 1.12 1.90 8.46
CA GLU A 218 1.67 2.69 9.55
C GLU A 218 0.95 4.04 9.67
N ALA A 219 1.05 4.68 10.84
CA ALA A 219 0.69 6.08 10.97
C ALA A 219 1.42 6.89 9.89
N ALA A 220 0.69 7.81 9.24
CA ALA A 220 1.28 8.64 8.20
C ALA A 220 2.37 9.52 8.81
N ILE A 221 2.10 10.11 9.97
CA ILE A 221 3.04 10.96 10.69
C ILE A 221 2.88 10.68 12.17
N LYS A 222 3.98 10.44 12.88
CA LYS A 222 4.02 10.41 14.34
C LYS A 222 5.13 11.34 14.81
N ALA A 223 4.82 12.27 15.70
CA ALA A 223 5.80 13.09 16.36
C ALA A 223 5.69 12.87 17.87
N GLU A 224 6.80 12.49 18.48
CA GLU A 224 6.89 12.14 19.89
C GLU A 224 7.75 13.18 20.61
N ARG A 225 7.11 13.98 21.46
CA ARG A 225 7.75 14.97 22.32
C ARG A 225 8.69 15.93 21.57
N ILE A 226 8.25 16.41 20.41
CA ILE A 226 9.06 17.29 19.58
C ILE A 226 9.11 18.71 20.15
N ILE A 227 10.30 19.31 20.15
CA ILE A 227 10.53 20.70 20.54
C ILE A 227 11.37 21.35 19.44
N LYS A 228 11.07 22.60 19.07
CA LYS A 228 11.93 23.40 18.17
C LYS A 228 12.46 24.62 18.90
N LYS A 229 13.79 24.72 19.00
CA LYS A 229 14.52 25.90 19.43
C LYS A 229 15.31 26.47 18.25
N TYR A 230 15.21 27.77 18.05
CA TYR A 230 16.01 28.49 17.05
C TYR A 230 17.33 28.97 17.67
N SER A 231 18.30 29.32 16.82
CA SER A 231 19.65 29.74 17.23
C SER A 231 19.65 30.99 18.11
N ASN A 232 18.66 31.86 17.95
CA ASN A 232 18.45 33.05 18.79
C ASN A 232 17.83 32.75 20.17
N GLY A 233 17.66 31.47 20.53
CA GLY A 233 17.06 31.03 21.80
C GLY A 233 15.53 31.00 21.80
N TYR A 234 14.87 31.47 20.74
CA TYR A 234 13.41 31.44 20.63
C TYR A 234 12.88 30.01 20.53
N ILE A 235 11.89 29.67 21.36
CA ILE A 235 11.18 28.38 21.30
C ILE A 235 10.05 28.51 20.28
N GLY A 236 10.28 27.98 19.09
CA GLY A 236 9.33 28.01 17.98
C GLY A 236 8.22 26.96 18.06
N LEU A 237 8.46 25.89 18.82
CA LEU A 237 7.50 24.83 19.10
C LEU A 237 7.81 24.26 20.49
N HIS A 238 6.84 24.38 21.40
CA HIS A 238 6.90 23.72 22.70
C HIS A 238 6.66 22.20 22.57
N GLU A 239 6.94 21.45 23.63
CA GLU A 239 6.80 19.98 23.61
C GLU A 239 5.42 19.57 23.07
N THR A 240 5.44 18.86 21.93
CA THR A 240 4.23 18.44 21.23
C THR A 240 4.35 16.96 20.88
N THR A 241 3.29 16.21 21.17
CA THR A 241 3.13 14.82 20.70
C THR A 241 1.87 14.76 19.86
N ILE A 242 1.98 14.25 18.63
CA ILE A 242 0.86 14.10 17.71
C ILE A 242 1.03 12.83 16.88
N GLU A 243 -0.08 12.14 16.64
CA GLU A 243 -0.15 11.00 15.74
C GLU A 243 -1.24 11.24 14.71
N ILE A 244 -0.88 11.16 13.44
CA ILE A 244 -1.74 11.37 12.28
C ILE A 244 -1.85 10.03 11.55
N PRO A 245 -3.02 9.36 11.62
CA PRO A 245 -3.24 8.13 10.90
C PRO A 245 -3.15 8.30 9.39
N SER A 246 -2.86 7.21 8.68
CA SER A 246 -2.96 7.16 7.23
C SER A 246 -4.38 7.54 6.77
N LYS A 247 -4.48 8.28 5.66
CA LYS A 247 -5.74 8.78 5.05
C LYS A 247 -6.53 9.79 5.92
N ALA A 248 -5.92 10.38 6.95
CA ALA A 248 -6.55 11.44 7.74
C ALA A 248 -6.35 12.84 7.13
N LEU A 249 -7.31 13.74 7.35
CA LEU A 249 -7.17 15.17 7.10
C LEU A 249 -7.05 15.89 8.44
N LEU A 250 -5.93 16.60 8.65
CA LEU A 250 -5.67 17.38 9.86
C LEU A 250 -5.69 18.88 9.54
N ALA A 251 -6.43 19.65 10.33
CA ALA A 251 -6.34 21.11 10.34
C ALA A 251 -5.57 21.57 11.58
N VAL A 252 -4.54 22.41 11.38
CA VAL A 252 -3.77 23.04 12.47
C VAL A 252 -4.19 24.52 12.57
N MET A 253 -4.82 24.90 13.68
CA MET A 253 -5.40 26.24 13.88
C MET A 253 -4.84 26.91 15.13
N GLY A 254 -4.82 28.25 15.13
CA GLY A 254 -4.36 29.05 16.27
C GLY A 254 -3.87 30.46 15.88
N PRO A 255 -3.65 31.36 16.84
CA PRO A 255 -3.20 32.75 16.61
C PRO A 255 -1.89 32.84 15.81
N SER A 256 -1.61 33.99 15.20
CA SER A 256 -0.30 34.21 14.55
C SER A 256 0.85 34.05 15.57
N GLY A 257 1.97 33.46 15.15
CA GLY A 257 3.12 33.23 16.02
C GLY A 257 3.03 32.03 16.98
N CYS A 258 1.91 31.31 17.05
CA CYS A 258 1.76 30.16 17.98
C CYS A 258 2.50 28.87 17.57
N GLY A 259 3.36 28.91 16.52
CA GLY A 259 4.18 27.78 16.11
C GLY A 259 3.58 26.83 15.05
N LYS A 260 2.46 27.17 14.39
CA LYS A 260 1.84 26.31 13.35
C LYS A 260 2.80 25.99 12.20
N SER A 261 3.41 27.03 11.62
CA SER A 261 4.37 26.85 10.53
C SER A 261 5.62 26.12 11.03
N THR A 262 6.04 26.35 12.26
CA THR A 262 7.13 25.61 12.90
C THR A 262 6.81 24.11 13.02
N LEU A 263 5.59 23.76 13.44
CA LEU A 263 5.13 22.38 13.52
C LEU A 263 5.17 21.73 12.13
N LEU A 264 4.55 22.34 11.12
CA LEU A 264 4.52 21.77 9.77
C LEU A 264 5.93 21.58 9.18
N LYS A 265 6.84 22.54 9.40
CA LYS A 265 8.24 22.44 8.98
C LYS A 265 9.06 21.41 9.76
N ALA A 266 8.71 21.16 11.02
CA ALA A 266 9.33 20.09 11.80
C ALA A 266 8.85 18.71 11.31
N LEU A 267 7.56 18.58 10.98
CA LEU A 267 6.97 17.34 10.50
C LEU A 267 7.42 16.95 9.09
N ASN A 268 7.74 17.92 8.21
CA ASN A 268 8.18 17.66 6.84
C ASN A 268 9.71 17.59 6.68
N GLY A 269 10.48 17.89 7.73
CA GLY A 269 11.94 17.87 7.75
C GLY A 269 12.64 19.11 7.18
N ASP A 270 11.91 20.16 6.76
CA ASP A 270 12.45 21.45 6.30
C ASP A 270 13.19 22.18 7.42
N SER A 271 12.62 22.14 8.63
CA SER A 271 13.25 22.65 9.85
C SER A 271 13.07 21.62 10.96
N PRO A 272 13.96 20.61 11.04
CA PRO A 272 13.84 19.50 11.99
C PRO A 272 13.72 19.97 13.44
N ALA A 273 13.01 19.17 14.24
CA ALA A 273 12.90 19.40 15.68
C ALA A 273 14.30 19.34 16.34
N SER A 274 14.50 20.15 17.39
CA SER A 274 15.73 20.16 18.20
C SER A 274 15.79 18.98 19.18
N SER A 275 14.65 18.41 19.53
CA SER A 275 14.52 17.21 20.37
C SER A 275 13.24 16.45 20.02
N GLY A 276 13.11 15.24 20.55
CA GLY A 276 12.02 14.33 20.21
C GLY A 276 12.30 13.59 18.92
N ARG A 277 11.27 12.92 18.38
CA ARG A 277 11.39 12.14 17.14
C ARG A 277 10.19 12.36 16.26
N VAL A 278 10.42 12.44 14.95
CA VAL A 278 9.36 12.35 13.94
C VAL A 278 9.56 11.07 13.14
N THR A 279 8.49 10.30 12.98
CA THR A 279 8.45 9.17 12.06
C THR A 279 7.35 9.36 11.02
N ILE A 280 7.62 8.94 9.79
CA ILE A 280 6.67 8.95 8.67
C ILE A 280 6.61 7.56 8.07
N CYS A 281 5.41 7.00 7.97
CA CYS A 281 5.21 5.60 7.60
C CYS A 281 6.06 4.63 8.45
N GLY A 282 6.21 4.94 9.75
CA GLY A 282 7.02 4.15 10.69
C GLY A 282 8.54 4.28 10.55
N LEU A 283 9.04 5.11 9.63
CA LEU A 283 10.47 5.36 9.44
C LEU A 283 10.89 6.68 10.10
N GLU A 284 12.05 6.71 10.75
CA GLU A 284 12.58 7.96 11.33
C GLU A 284 12.88 8.98 10.21
N LEU A 285 12.39 10.21 10.40
CA LEU A 285 12.35 11.24 9.37
C LEU A 285 13.72 11.65 8.86
N ASN A 286 14.66 11.93 9.75
CA ASN A 286 15.96 12.49 9.38
C ASN A 286 16.88 11.42 8.79
N GLU A 287 16.86 10.21 9.35
CA GLU A 287 17.63 9.05 8.88
C GLU A 287 17.17 8.58 7.49
N ASN A 288 15.89 8.77 7.16
CA ASN A 288 15.29 8.30 5.91
C ASN A 288 14.80 9.43 5.01
N TYR A 289 15.33 10.65 5.18
CA TYR A 289 14.80 11.85 4.55
C TYR A 289 14.75 11.76 3.02
N ASP A 290 15.77 11.20 2.39
CA ASP A 290 15.82 11.04 0.93
C ASP A 290 14.70 10.18 0.36
N TYR A 291 14.28 9.16 1.11
CA TYR A 291 13.13 8.34 0.79
C TYR A 291 11.82 9.06 1.14
N ILE A 292 11.73 9.60 2.35
CA ILE A 292 10.51 10.19 2.90
C ILE A 292 10.07 11.42 2.10
N LYS A 293 11.00 12.28 1.67
CA LYS A 293 10.68 13.49 0.89
C LYS A 293 9.96 13.16 -0.43
N THR A 294 10.15 11.96 -1.00
CA THR A 294 9.41 11.52 -2.20
C THR A 294 7.94 11.20 -1.93
N HIS A 295 7.54 11.11 -0.65
CA HIS A 295 6.19 10.80 -0.20
C HIS A 295 5.47 12.00 0.41
N ILE A 296 6.13 13.15 0.52
CA ILE A 296 5.58 14.39 1.10
C ILE A 296 5.42 15.44 0.01
N GLY A 297 4.22 15.99 -0.12
CA GLY A 297 4.00 17.26 -0.80
C GLY A 297 3.94 18.38 0.24
N TYR A 298 4.73 19.43 0.06
CA TYR A 298 4.67 20.63 0.91
C TYR A 298 4.38 21.86 0.05
N VAL A 299 3.30 22.56 0.38
CA VAL A 299 2.94 23.84 -0.25
C VAL A 299 3.28 24.93 0.75
N PRO A 300 4.32 25.75 0.50
CA PRO A 300 4.68 26.84 1.39
C PRO A 300 3.60 27.94 1.36
N GLN A 301 3.56 28.76 2.41
CA GLN A 301 2.64 29.89 2.50
C GLN A 301 2.93 30.94 1.42
N ASP A 302 4.21 31.22 1.18
CA ASP A 302 4.66 32.10 0.10
C ASP A 302 5.12 31.23 -1.07
N VAL A 303 4.40 31.34 -2.20
CA VAL A 303 4.71 30.58 -3.41
C VAL A 303 5.58 31.46 -4.31
N PHE A 304 6.82 31.04 -4.52
CA PHE A 304 7.67 31.60 -5.56
C PHE A 304 7.31 30.92 -6.89
N ILE A 305 6.62 31.66 -7.76
CA ILE A 305 6.33 31.19 -9.12
C ILE A 305 7.51 31.61 -9.99
N GLU A 306 8.34 30.66 -10.40
CA GLU A 306 9.28 30.89 -11.49
C GLU A 306 8.50 30.93 -12.80
N ASN A 307 8.64 32.02 -13.56
CA ASN A 307 8.09 32.13 -14.91
C ASN A 307 8.86 31.18 -15.83
N SER A 308 8.41 29.92 -15.89
CA SER A 308 8.88 28.91 -16.84
C SER A 308 7.67 28.36 -17.58
N THR A 309 7.77 28.43 -18.91
CA THR A 309 6.73 28.13 -19.91
C THR A 309 6.37 26.66 -19.99
#